data_AF-A0A536E5V3-F1
#
_entry.id   AF-A0A536E5V3-F1
#
_cell.length_a   1.000
_cell.length_b   1.000
_cell.length_c   1.000
_cell.angle_alpha   90.00
_cell.angle_beta   90.00
_cell.angle_gamma   90.00
#
_symmetry.space_group_name_H-M   'P 1'
#
loop_
_entity.id
_entity.type
_entity.pdbx_description
1 polymer ?
#
loop_
_entity_poly.entity_id
_entity_poly.type
_entity_poly.pdbx_seq_one_letter_code
_entity_poly.pdbx_strand_id
1 'polypeptide(L)'
;MSRPALKSKKVIQLRPRRLVADEPASRVAIAVRTHLSLLQGYADIMEGLSPELKREILCVMAEKARELGSALQPFVDQTPAARPAIDDYRRVRERTRQLMMEYRNLLGRLHETVSEAHGHVSGAGGTPS
;
A
#
# COMPACT_ATOMS: atom_id res chain seq x y z
N MET A 1 -16.42 -25.10 46.10
CA MET A 1 -16.97 -24.19 45.07
C MET A 1 -15.83 -23.72 44.17
N SER A 2 -15.77 -24.21 42.94
CA SER A 2 -14.62 -24.06 42.04
C SER A 2 -14.78 -22.82 41.14
N ARG A 3 -13.75 -21.95 41.10
CA ARG A 3 -13.69 -20.78 40.22
C ARG A 3 -13.49 -21.19 38.75
N PRO A 4 -14.15 -20.57 37.77
CA PRO A 4 -13.93 -20.90 36.37
C PRO A 4 -12.59 -20.33 35.87
N ALA A 5 -11.84 -21.16 35.14
CA ALA A 5 -10.57 -20.82 34.54
C ALA A 5 -10.73 -19.82 33.37
N LEU A 6 -10.00 -18.70 33.44
CA LEU A 6 -9.88 -17.72 32.36
C LEU A 6 -9.19 -18.37 31.16
N LYS A 7 -9.93 -18.48 30.04
CA LYS A 7 -9.45 -19.06 28.78
C LYS A 7 -8.29 -18.22 28.23
N SER A 8 -7.18 -18.90 27.93
CA SER A 8 -5.96 -18.32 27.37
C SER A 8 -6.26 -17.63 26.03
N LYS A 9 -5.93 -16.33 25.95
CA LYS A 9 -5.97 -15.55 24.71
C LYS A 9 -4.97 -16.19 23.73
N LYS A 10 -5.46 -16.74 22.61
CA LYS A 10 -4.63 -17.10 21.46
C LYS A 10 -4.01 -15.80 20.92
N VAL A 11 -2.75 -15.56 21.28
CA VAL A 11 -1.91 -14.53 20.67
C VAL A 11 -1.66 -14.98 19.23
N ILE A 12 -2.30 -14.30 18.28
CA ILE A 12 -2.00 -14.48 16.86
C ILE A 12 -0.59 -13.94 16.66
N GLN A 13 0.38 -14.85 16.50
CA GLN A 13 1.73 -14.47 16.12
C GLN A 13 1.67 -13.91 14.70
N LEU A 14 1.76 -12.58 14.60
CA LEU A 14 2.00 -11.91 13.33
C LEU A 14 3.31 -12.45 12.77
N ARG A 15 3.26 -13.07 11.59
CA ARG A 15 4.45 -13.58 10.90
C ARG A 15 5.53 -12.49 10.85
N PRO A 16 6.81 -12.83 11.06
CA PRO A 16 7.90 -11.88 10.91
C PRO A 16 7.85 -11.23 9.52
N ARG A 17 7.82 -9.90 9.51
CA ARG A 17 7.95 -9.06 8.31
C ARG A 17 9.28 -9.43 7.64
N ARG A 18 9.23 -9.99 6.43
CA ARG A 18 10.42 -10.29 5.61
C ARG A 18 11.09 -8.95 5.24
N LEU A 19 12.02 -8.47 6.06
CA LEU A 19 12.70 -7.19 5.87
C LEU A 19 13.99 -7.28 5.04
N VAL A 20 14.53 -8.49 4.81
CA VAL A 20 15.88 -8.66 4.22
C VAL A 20 15.86 -8.85 2.70
N ALA A 21 14.72 -9.22 2.10
CA ALA A 21 14.62 -9.46 0.65
C ALA A 21 14.34 -8.18 -0.18
N ASP A 22 13.95 -7.07 0.44
CA ASP A 22 13.46 -5.86 -0.25
C ASP A 22 14.54 -4.81 -0.55
N GLU A 23 15.77 -4.94 -0.01
CA GLU A 23 16.84 -3.98 -0.28
C GLU A 23 17.24 -3.86 -1.77
N PRO A 24 17.45 -4.95 -2.53
CA PRO A 24 17.81 -4.82 -3.95
C PRO A 24 16.66 -4.24 -4.78
N ALA A 25 15.41 -4.62 -4.47
CA ALA A 25 14.22 -4.08 -5.14
C ALA A 25 14.03 -2.59 -4.85
N SER A 26 14.29 -2.15 -3.62
CA SER A 26 14.25 -0.75 -3.21
C SER A 26 15.31 0.09 -3.95
N ARG A 27 16.55 -0.42 -4.04
CA ARG A 27 17.64 0.25 -4.78
C ARG A 27 17.31 0.38 -6.28
N VAL A 28 16.77 -0.67 -6.90
CA VAL A 28 16.33 -0.60 -8.30
C VAL A 28 15.16 0.36 -8.47
N ALA A 29 14.18 0.38 -7.56
CA ALA A 29 13.06 1.31 -7.63
C ALA A 29 13.52 2.78 -7.55
N ILE A 30 14.52 3.09 -6.71
CA ILE A 30 15.13 4.42 -6.64
C ILE A 30 15.81 4.75 -7.97
N ALA A 31 16.61 3.84 -8.52
CA ALA A 31 17.30 4.06 -9.81
C ALA A 31 16.30 4.29 -10.96
N VAL A 32 15.28 3.45 -11.07
CA VAL A 32 14.19 3.57 -12.06
C VAL A 32 13.49 4.93 -11.94
N ARG A 33 13.17 5.35 -10.71
CA ARG A 33 12.54 6.67 -10.47
C ARG A 33 13.44 7.81 -10.94
N THR A 34 14.73 7.77 -10.65
CA THR A 34 15.68 8.80 -11.07
C THR A 34 15.78 8.89 -12.60
N HIS A 35 15.89 7.75 -13.29
CA HIS A 35 15.92 7.73 -14.74
C HIS A 35 14.61 8.25 -15.37
N LEU A 36 13.45 7.91 -14.80
CA LEU A 36 12.16 8.44 -15.25
C LEU A 36 12.05 9.95 -15.07
N SER A 37 12.49 10.48 -13.91
CA SER A 37 12.52 11.94 -13.69
C SER A 37 13.43 12.66 -14.68
N LEU A 38 14.57 12.07 -15.04
CA LEU A 38 15.49 12.61 -16.03
C LEU A 38 14.89 12.61 -17.45
N LEU A 39 14.25 11.51 -17.85
CA LEU A 39 13.54 11.42 -19.14
C LEU A 39 12.39 12.43 -19.22
N GLN A 40 11.66 12.61 -18.12
CA GLN A 40 10.61 13.61 -18.03
C GLN A 40 11.20 15.03 -18.18
N GLY A 41 12.29 15.34 -17.46
CA GLY A 41 12.96 16.63 -17.60
C GLY A 41 13.45 16.91 -19.02
N TYR A 42 13.96 15.89 -19.73
CA TYR A 42 14.30 16.03 -21.14
C TYR A 42 13.08 16.29 -22.03
N ALA A 43 11.97 15.59 -21.80
CA ALA A 43 10.72 15.79 -22.53
C ALA A 43 10.16 17.21 -22.30
N ASP A 44 10.22 17.72 -21.07
CA ASP A 44 9.70 19.03 -20.69
C ASP A 44 10.47 20.18 -21.37
N ILE A 45 11.76 20.01 -21.66
CA ILE A 45 12.59 21.03 -22.33
C ILE A 45 12.57 20.92 -23.87
N MET A 46 11.92 19.91 -24.46
CA MET A 46 11.99 19.70 -25.91
C MET A 46 11.31 20.81 -26.72
N GLU A 47 10.36 21.53 -26.12
CA GLU A 47 9.66 22.61 -26.80
C GLU A 47 10.59 23.82 -27.02
N GLY A 48 10.57 24.40 -28.23
CA GLY A 48 11.42 25.55 -28.57
C GLY A 48 12.90 25.25 -28.92
N LEU A 49 13.37 24.01 -28.79
CA LEU A 49 14.73 23.64 -29.19
C LEU A 49 14.89 23.45 -30.71
N SER A 50 16.12 23.65 -31.20
CA SER A 50 16.48 23.37 -32.60
C SER A 50 16.33 21.88 -32.95
N PRO A 51 16.06 21.53 -34.21
CA PRO A 51 15.92 20.13 -34.65
C PRO A 51 17.14 19.25 -34.33
N GLU A 52 18.36 19.81 -34.45
CA GLU A 52 19.61 19.11 -34.17
C GLU A 52 19.71 18.73 -32.69
N LEU A 53 19.40 19.68 -31.80
CA LEU A 53 19.47 19.47 -30.35
C LEU A 53 18.36 18.52 -29.86
N LYS A 54 17.17 18.58 -30.47
CA LYS A 54 16.11 17.59 -30.24
C LYS A 54 16.56 16.18 -30.58
N ARG A 55 17.28 16.01 -31.69
CA ARG A 55 17.80 14.70 -32.12
C ARG A 55 18.80 14.14 -31.11
N GLU A 56 19.72 14.98 -30.62
CA GLU A 56 20.68 14.59 -29.57
C GLU A 56 19.99 14.18 -28.27
N ILE A 57 19.02 14.98 -27.81
CA ILE A 57 18.22 14.66 -26.61
C ILE A 57 17.47 13.33 -26.80
N LEU A 58 16.87 13.09 -27.96
CA LEU A 58 16.17 11.84 -28.26
C LEU A 58 17.12 10.63 -28.26
N CYS A 59 18.36 10.78 -28.74
CA CYS A 59 19.37 9.73 -28.66
C CYS A 59 19.71 9.39 -27.19
N VAL A 60 19.92 10.41 -26.36
CA VAL A 60 20.18 10.25 -24.92
C VAL A 60 18.98 9.60 -24.22
N MET A 61 17.76 10.02 -24.54
CA MET A 61 16.54 9.43 -24.00
C MET A 61 16.40 7.96 -24.39
N ALA A 62 16.72 7.60 -25.63
CA ALA A 62 16.68 6.22 -26.11
C ALA A 62 17.72 5.34 -25.39
N GLU A 63 18.92 5.85 -25.17
CA GLU A 63 19.97 5.15 -24.41
C GLU A 63 19.55 4.94 -22.94
N LYS A 64 19.01 5.97 -22.30
CA LYS A 64 18.51 5.87 -20.92
C LYS A 64 17.29 4.95 -20.78
N ALA A 65 16.40 4.93 -21.77
CA ALA A 65 15.30 3.97 -21.82
C ALA A 65 15.81 2.52 -21.96
N ARG A 66 16.87 2.30 -22.74
CA ARG A 66 17.51 0.98 -22.88
C ARG A 66 18.18 0.54 -21.57
N GLU A 67 18.92 1.42 -20.90
CA GLU A 67 19.51 1.15 -19.57
C GLU A 67 18.42 0.77 -18.55
N LEU A 68 17.31 1.50 -18.56
CA LEU A 68 16.16 1.23 -17.69
C LEU A 68 15.52 -0.13 -18.00
N GLY A 69 15.38 -0.48 -19.28
CA GLY A 69 14.93 -1.81 -19.71
C GLY A 69 15.84 -2.92 -19.18
N SER A 70 17.15 -2.78 -19.33
CA SER A 70 18.13 -3.75 -18.81
C SER A 70 18.08 -3.89 -17.29
N ALA A 71 17.90 -2.78 -16.56
CA ALA A 71 17.78 -2.80 -15.10
C ALA A 71 16.48 -3.47 -14.62
N LEU A 72 15.41 -3.38 -15.42
CA LEU A 72 14.12 -4.00 -15.14
C LEU A 72 14.02 -5.45 -15.62
N GLN A 73 14.90 -5.88 -16.54
CA GLN A 73 14.91 -7.23 -17.12
C GLN A 73 14.86 -8.36 -16.08
N PRO A 74 15.60 -8.32 -14.95
CA PRO A 74 15.51 -9.35 -13.92
C PRO A 74 14.12 -9.45 -13.30
N PHE A 75 13.35 -8.36 -13.24
CA PHE A 75 11.97 -8.38 -12.75
C PHE A 75 11.00 -8.90 -13.80
N VAL A 76 11.29 -8.71 -15.09
CA VAL A 76 10.52 -9.28 -16.19
C VAL A 76 10.72 -10.80 -16.23
N ASP A 77 11.97 -11.25 -16.18
CA ASP A 77 12.34 -12.67 -16.29
C ASP A 77 11.99 -13.47 -15.02
N GLN A 78 12.09 -12.85 -13.83
CA GLN A 78 11.68 -13.46 -12.56
C GLN A 78 10.18 -13.30 -12.28
N THR A 79 9.39 -12.75 -13.20
CA THR A 79 7.92 -12.81 -13.10
C THR A 79 7.48 -14.13 -13.71
N PRO A 80 7.30 -15.22 -12.94
CA PRO A 80 6.45 -16.29 -13.43
C PRO A 80 5.09 -15.64 -13.74
N ALA A 81 4.39 -16.13 -14.77
CA ALA A 81 3.02 -15.74 -15.11
C ALA A 81 1.98 -15.88 -13.95
N ALA A 82 2.46 -16.17 -12.72
CA ALA A 82 1.76 -16.37 -11.47
C ALA A 82 1.88 -15.19 -10.47
N ARG A 83 2.32 -13.99 -10.88
CA ARG A 83 1.91 -12.79 -10.13
C ARG A 83 0.40 -12.62 -10.39
N PRO A 84 -0.46 -12.52 -9.36
CA PRO A 84 -1.81 -12.03 -9.55
C PRO A 84 -1.70 -10.73 -10.37
N ALA A 85 -2.53 -10.58 -11.40
CA ALA A 85 -2.46 -9.40 -12.26
C ALA A 85 -2.49 -8.15 -11.37
N ILE A 86 -1.88 -7.04 -11.78
CA ILE A 86 -1.94 -5.80 -10.99
C ILE A 86 -3.38 -5.41 -10.61
N ASP A 87 -4.34 -5.86 -11.41
CA ASP A 87 -5.77 -5.79 -11.16
C ASP A 87 -6.22 -6.61 -9.95
N ASP A 88 -5.64 -7.79 -9.69
CA ASP A 88 -5.89 -8.58 -8.48
C ASP A 88 -5.37 -7.87 -7.23
N TYR A 89 -4.19 -7.23 -7.31
CA TYR A 89 -3.73 -6.38 -6.20
C TYR A 89 -4.69 -5.22 -5.94
N ARG A 90 -5.17 -4.55 -7.00
CA ARG A 90 -6.16 -3.46 -6.88
C ARG A 90 -7.47 -3.95 -6.27
N ARG A 91 -7.96 -5.12 -6.70
CA ARG A 91 -9.18 -5.76 -6.15
C ARG A 91 -9.01 -6.10 -4.67
N VAL A 92 -7.89 -6.71 -4.29
CA VAL A 92 -7.58 -7.04 -2.88
C VAL A 92 -7.46 -5.77 -2.04
N ARG A 93 -6.82 -4.72 -2.56
CA ARG A 93 -6.69 -3.43 -1.88
C ARG A 93 -8.04 -2.76 -1.66
N GLU A 94 -8.90 -2.74 -2.67
CA GLU A 94 -10.24 -2.16 -2.53
C GLU A 94 -11.11 -2.97 -1.57
N ARG A 95 -11.05 -4.31 -1.65
CA ARG A 95 -11.77 -5.19 -0.71
C ARG A 95 -11.31 -4.96 0.73
N THR A 96 -10.01 -4.82 0.96
CA THR A 96 -9.45 -4.50 2.27
C THR A 96 -9.93 -3.13 2.77
N ARG A 97 -10.01 -2.14 1.88
CA ARG A 97 -10.51 -0.80 2.20
C ARG A 97 -11.97 -0.82 2.63
N GLN A 98 -12.81 -1.56 1.91
CA GLN A 98 -14.22 -1.77 2.25
C GLN A 98 -14.35 -2.44 3.62
N LEU A 99 -13.61 -3.52 3.86
CA LEU A 99 -13.66 -4.25 5.12
C LEU A 99 -13.27 -3.38 6.33
N MET A 100 -12.25 -2.54 6.18
CA MET A 100 -11.84 -1.59 7.23
C MET A 100 -12.91 -0.53 7.51
N MET A 101 -13.66 -0.11 6.48
CA MET A 101 -14.78 0.82 6.64
C MET A 101 -15.94 0.15 7.37
N GLU A 102 -16.32 -1.07 6.97
CA GLU A 102 -17.34 -1.87 7.65
C GLU A 102 -16.98 -2.11 9.12
N TYR A 103 -15.72 -2.45 9.40
CA TYR A 103 -15.23 -2.64 10.76
C TYR A 103 -15.34 -1.36 11.61
N ARG A 104 -14.98 -0.20 11.06
CA ARG A 104 -15.12 1.09 11.76
C ARG A 104 -16.59 1.42 12.05
N ASN A 105 -17.48 1.16 11.10
CA ASN A 105 -18.92 1.36 11.31
C ASN A 105 -19.47 0.42 12.39
N LEU A 106 -19.02 -0.84 12.41
CA LEU A 106 -19.41 -1.79 13.44
C LEU A 106 -18.94 -1.35 14.83
N LEU A 107 -17.69 -0.88 14.94
CA LEU A 107 -17.17 -0.30 16.18
C LEU A 107 -17.95 0.93 16.61
N GLY A 108 -18.35 1.79 15.67
CA GLY A 108 -19.21 2.95 15.96
C GLY A 108 -20.55 2.54 16.56
N ARG A 109 -21.25 1.59 15.95
CA ARG A 109 -22.52 1.06 16.46
C ARG A 109 -22.38 0.36 17.81
N LEU A 110 -21.29 -0.40 18.00
CA LEU A 110 -20.98 -1.01 19.29
C LEU A 110 -20.78 0.08 20.37
N HIS A 111 -20.06 1.14 20.04
CA HIS A 111 -19.86 2.25 20.96
C HIS A 111 -21.18 2.96 21.31
N GLU A 112 -22.02 3.24 20.31
CA GLU A 112 -23.36 3.83 20.51
C GLU A 112 -24.23 2.96 21.42
N THR A 113 -24.37 1.66 21.10
CA THR A 113 -25.15 0.72 21.92
C THR A 113 -24.63 0.57 23.35
N VAL A 114 -23.31 0.56 23.55
CA VAL A 114 -22.70 0.54 24.90
C VAL A 114 -22.96 1.85 25.65
N SER A 115 -22.90 2.99 24.95
CA SER A 115 -23.15 4.32 25.50
C SER A 115 -24.62 4.50 25.89
N GLU A 116 -25.56 4.05 25.06
CA GLU A 116 -26.99 4.04 25.34
C GLU A 116 -27.32 3.13 26.53
N ALA A 117 -26.73 1.93 26.59
CA ALA A 117 -26.91 1.02 27.72
C ALA A 117 -26.38 1.61 29.04
N HIS A 118 -25.24 2.32 29.02
CA HIS A 118 -24.71 3.02 30.20
C HIS A 118 -25.54 4.26 30.59
N GLY A 119 -26.09 4.99 29.61
CA GLY A 119 -27.01 6.09 29.85
C GLY A 119 -28.32 5.64 30.50
N HIS A 120 -28.84 4.47 30.08
CA HIS A 120 -30.06 3.90 30.66
C HIS A 120 -29.84 3.39 32.10
N VAL A 121 -28.65 2.86 32.41
CA VAL A 121 -28.27 2.45 33.78
C VAL A 121 -28.05 3.66 34.71
N SER A 122 -27.55 4.79 34.21
CA SER A 122 -27.47 6.04 35.01
C SER A 122 -28.83 6.71 35.23
N GLY A 123 -29.78 6.55 34.30
CA GLY A 123 -31.13 7.11 34.43
C GLY A 123 -32.04 6.36 35.41
N ALA A 124 -31.80 5.07 35.62
CA ALA A 124 -32.61 4.24 36.53
C ALA A 124 -32.25 4.39 38.03
N GLY A 125 -31.21 5.19 38.37
CA GLY A 125 -30.79 5.48 39.74
C GLY A 125 -31.37 6.77 40.35
N GLY A 126 -32.18 7.52 39.60
CA GLY A 126 -32.82 8.76 40.08
C GLY A 126 -34.10 8.47 40.85
N THR A 127 -33.98 8.22 42.16
CA THR A 127 -35.12 8.17 43.10
C THR A 127 -35.85 9.52 43.15
N PRO A 128 -37.18 9.59 42.93
CA PRO A 128 -37.95 10.76 43.30
C PRO A 128 -38.25 10.69 44.82
N SER A 129 -37.89 11.78 45.52
CA SER A 129 -38.37 12.09 46.87
C SER A 129 -39.82 12.58 46.83
#